data_AF-A0A929T0I9-F1
#
_entry.id   AF-A0A929T0I9-F1
#
_cell.length_a   1.000
_cell.length_b   1.000
_cell.length_c   1.000
_cell.angle_alpha   90.00
_cell.angle_beta   90.00
_cell.angle_gamma   90.00
#
_symmetry.space_group_name_H-M   'P 1'
#
loop_
_entity.id
_entity.type
_entity.pdbx_description
1 polymer ?
#
loop_
_entity_poly.entity_id
_entity_poly.type
_entity_poly.pdbx_seq_one_letter_code
_entity_poly.pdbx_strand_id
1 'polypeptide(L)'
;CKEVYLVHRRHELRATKVLQDELFSLKNVTPVWDSVVEEIEGEDLVTAVRVKNRSTGEERELSTNACFVAVGIRPSTELLDGLVRRNEAGYVEADEVGRTAAEGLFVAGDARKKRLRQIVTAVADGAVAVTAADDYLTENHLR
;
A
#
# COMPACT_ATOMS: atom_id res chain seq x y z
N CYS A 1 -6.55 22.88 -3.25
CA CYS A 1 -6.49 22.06 -4.48
C CYS A 1 -7.72 22.43 -5.33
N LYS A 2 -7.54 22.76 -6.62
CA LYS A 2 -8.64 23.29 -7.47
C LYS A 2 -9.46 22.17 -8.12
N GLU A 3 -8.83 21.05 -8.47
CA GLU A 3 -9.47 19.90 -9.13
C GLU A 3 -8.69 18.62 -8.78
N VAL A 4 -9.40 17.49 -8.68
CA VAL A 4 -8.85 16.16 -8.46
C VAL A 4 -9.51 15.18 -9.43
N TYR A 5 -8.72 14.58 -10.30
CA TYR A 5 -9.18 13.46 -11.13
C TYR A 5 -9.03 12.15 -10.36
N LEU A 6 -10.13 11.44 -10.13
CA LEU A 6 -10.09 10.10 -9.55
C LEU A 6 -10.13 9.06 -10.65
N VAL A 7 -8.96 8.56 -11.05
CA VAL A 7 -8.85 7.50 -12.05
C VAL A 7 -9.10 6.15 -11.41
N HIS A 8 -10.10 5.42 -11.92
CA HIS A 8 -10.46 4.11 -11.41
C HIS A 8 -10.76 3.12 -12.54
N ARG A 9 -10.13 1.94 -12.48
CA ARG A 9 -10.18 0.91 -13.54
C ARG A 9 -11.52 0.20 -13.74
N ARG A 10 -12.53 0.54 -12.94
CA ARG A 10 -13.90 -0.01 -12.96
C ARG A 10 -14.90 1.14 -12.78
N HIS A 11 -16.14 0.91 -13.17
CA HIS A 11 -17.29 1.80 -13.00
C HIS A 11 -17.78 2.01 -11.54
N GLU A 12 -17.19 1.35 -10.54
CA GLU A 12 -17.58 1.48 -9.13
C GLU A 12 -16.37 1.46 -8.18
N LEU A 13 -16.50 2.12 -7.03
CA LEU A 13 -15.50 2.10 -5.96
C LEU A 13 -15.73 0.92 -5.01
N ARG A 14 -14.62 0.39 -4.46
CA ARG A 14 -14.65 -0.64 -3.41
C ARG A 14 -14.80 -0.09 -1.99
N ALA A 15 -14.72 1.24 -1.84
CA ALA A 15 -14.85 1.90 -0.54
C ALA A 15 -16.27 1.73 0.02
N THR A 16 -16.43 1.91 1.34
CA THR A 16 -17.76 1.91 1.96
C THR A 16 -18.63 3.04 1.41
N LYS A 17 -19.95 2.84 1.36
CA LYS A 17 -20.89 3.79 0.76
C LYS A 17 -20.78 5.21 1.33
N VAL A 18 -20.61 5.32 2.66
CA VAL A 18 -20.43 6.61 3.34
C VAL A 18 -19.23 7.39 2.79
N LEU A 19 -18.08 6.72 2.59
CA LEU A 19 -16.89 7.38 2.02
C LEU A 19 -17.06 7.76 0.54
N GLN A 20 -17.82 6.96 -0.21
CA GLN A 20 -18.16 7.31 -1.59
C GLN A 20 -19.06 8.55 -1.62
N ASP A 21 -20.06 8.61 -0.76
CA ASP A 21 -21.01 9.75 -0.69
C ASP A 21 -20.29 11.03 -0.24
N GLU A 22 -19.40 10.94 0.75
CA GLU A 22 -18.51 12.04 1.14
C GLU A 22 -17.65 12.52 -0.03
N LEU A 23 -16.99 11.60 -0.74
CA LEU A 23 -16.16 11.91 -1.90
C LEU A 23 -16.96 12.60 -3.01
N PHE A 24 -18.13 12.07 -3.39
CA PHE A 24 -18.95 12.62 -4.47
C PHE A 24 -19.70 13.90 -4.09
N SER A 25 -19.77 14.23 -2.79
CA SER A 25 -20.26 15.54 -2.34
C SER A 25 -19.25 16.67 -2.62
N LEU A 26 -17.99 16.35 -2.90
CA LEU A 26 -16.94 17.31 -3.19
C LEU A 26 -17.08 17.86 -4.62
N LYS A 27 -17.17 19.20 -4.74
CA LYS A 27 -17.36 19.89 -6.03
C LYS A 27 -16.14 19.85 -6.95
N ASN A 28 -14.98 19.48 -6.44
CA ASN A 28 -13.70 19.52 -7.14
C ASN A 28 -13.16 18.12 -7.48
N VAL A 29 -13.97 17.07 -7.37
CA VAL A 29 -13.58 15.70 -7.73
C VAL A 29 -14.27 15.29 -9.01
N THR A 30 -13.48 14.88 -10.00
CA THR A 30 -13.94 14.41 -11.30
C THR A 30 -13.58 12.93 -11.45
N PRO A 31 -14.54 11.99 -11.35
CA PRO A 31 -14.26 10.58 -11.56
C PRO A 31 -13.93 10.26 -13.02
N VAL A 32 -12.96 9.36 -13.20
CA VAL A 32 -12.49 8.88 -14.50
C VAL A 32 -12.62 7.36 -14.49
N TRP A 33 -13.84 6.90 -14.84
CA TRP A 33 -14.24 5.51 -14.74
C TRP A 33 -13.71 4.65 -15.87
N ASP A 34 -13.61 3.35 -15.57
CA ASP A 34 -13.17 2.31 -16.50
C ASP A 34 -11.82 2.63 -17.16
N SER A 35 -10.98 3.45 -16.52
CA SER A 35 -9.73 3.94 -17.08
C SER A 35 -8.50 3.44 -16.33
N VAL A 36 -7.40 3.30 -17.06
CA VAL A 36 -6.06 3.05 -16.52
C VAL A 36 -5.12 4.17 -16.93
N VAL A 37 -4.09 4.40 -16.12
CA VAL A 37 -2.99 5.30 -16.45
C VAL A 37 -2.01 4.55 -17.35
N GLU A 38 -1.73 5.12 -18.53
CA GLU A 38 -0.75 4.59 -19.48
C GLU A 38 0.60 5.30 -19.34
N GLU A 39 0.57 6.61 -19.07
CA GLU A 39 1.77 7.44 -19.00
C GLU A 39 1.60 8.59 -17.99
N ILE A 40 2.68 8.89 -17.25
CA ILE A 40 2.80 10.10 -16.44
C ILE A 40 3.79 10.99 -17.16
N GLU A 41 3.33 12.17 -17.60
CA GLU A 41 4.10 13.07 -18.44
C GLU A 41 4.73 14.19 -17.59
N GLY A 42 5.94 14.59 -17.96
CA GLY A 42 6.75 15.57 -17.26
C GLY A 42 8.23 15.20 -17.28
N GLU A 43 9.10 16.18 -17.04
CA GLU A 43 10.54 15.95 -16.85
C GLU A 43 10.83 15.81 -15.35
N ASP A 44 11.00 16.95 -14.66
CA ASP A 44 11.23 16.97 -13.20
C ASP A 44 9.91 16.98 -12.40
N LEU A 45 8.83 17.49 -13.00
CA LEU A 45 7.52 17.67 -12.38
C LEU A 45 6.44 17.16 -13.33
N VAL A 46 5.38 16.57 -12.75
CA VAL A 46 4.21 16.10 -13.50
C VAL A 46 3.53 17.29 -14.17
N THR A 47 3.23 17.16 -15.46
CA THR A 47 2.47 18.13 -16.25
C THR A 47 1.14 17.56 -16.73
N ALA A 48 1.07 16.25 -16.95
CA ALA A 48 -0.13 15.54 -17.34
C ALA A 48 -0.08 14.05 -17.00
N VAL A 49 -1.24 13.40 -17.09
CA VAL A 49 -1.38 11.94 -17.01
C VAL A 49 -2.24 11.47 -18.20
N ARG A 50 -1.70 10.58 -19.02
CA ARG A 50 -2.44 9.93 -20.12
C ARG A 50 -3.20 8.74 -19.57
N VAL A 51 -4.50 8.71 -19.83
CA VAL A 51 -5.38 7.62 -19.40
C VAL A 51 -6.11 7.00 -20.58
N LYS A 52 -6.34 5.69 -20.49
CA LYS A 52 -7.08 4.91 -21.49
C LYS A 52 -8.32 4.30 -20.88
N ASN A 53 -9.48 4.56 -21.47
CA ASN A 53 -10.71 3.86 -21.14
C ASN A 53 -10.63 2.42 -21.68
N ARG A 54 -10.74 1.44 -20.79
CA ARG A 54 -10.62 0.01 -21.09
C ARG A 54 -11.83 -0.56 -21.83
N SER A 55 -12.99 0.09 -21.72
CA SER A 55 -14.23 -0.34 -22.36
C SER A 55 -14.35 0.23 -23.77
N THR A 56 -13.97 1.50 -23.98
CA THR A 56 -14.10 2.18 -25.29
C THR A 56 -12.80 2.22 -26.09
N GLY A 57 -11.65 2.04 -25.43
CA GLY A 57 -10.33 2.21 -26.02
C GLY A 57 -9.89 3.68 -26.18
N GLU A 58 -10.75 4.64 -25.83
CA GLU A 58 -10.45 6.07 -25.94
C GLU A 58 -9.32 6.48 -24.99
N GLU A 59 -8.41 7.29 -25.52
CA GLU A 59 -7.30 7.88 -24.77
C GLU A 59 -7.56 9.36 -24.55
N ARG A 60 -7.18 9.85 -23.37
CA ARG A 60 -7.27 11.27 -23.04
C ARG A 60 -6.14 11.68 -22.12
N GLU A 61 -5.74 12.93 -22.25
CA GLU A 61 -4.75 13.58 -21.41
C GLU A 61 -5.45 14.35 -20.28
N LEU A 62 -4.96 14.19 -19.05
CA LEU A 62 -5.43 14.93 -17.88
C LEU A 62 -4.30 15.86 -17.42
N SER A 63 -4.41 17.16 -17.71
CA SER A 63 -3.43 18.15 -17.24
C SER A 63 -3.48 18.25 -15.71
N THR A 64 -2.37 17.95 -15.05
CA THR A 64 -2.26 17.95 -13.58
C THR A 64 -0.83 18.17 -13.15
N ASN A 65 -0.62 18.74 -11.97
CA ASN A 65 0.71 18.97 -11.41
C ASN A 65 1.22 17.83 -10.53
N ALA A 66 0.37 16.83 -10.25
CA ALA A 66 0.72 15.71 -9.39
C ALA A 66 -0.13 14.47 -9.71
N CYS A 67 0.45 13.30 -9.46
CA CYS A 67 -0.21 12.00 -9.52
C CYS A 67 0.03 11.25 -8.21
N PHE A 68 -1.03 10.77 -7.57
CA PHE A 68 -0.97 9.98 -6.34
C PHE A 68 -1.48 8.57 -6.61
N VAL A 69 -0.61 7.57 -6.47
CA VAL A 69 -0.94 6.18 -6.76
C VAL A 69 -1.48 5.50 -5.50
N ALA A 70 -2.77 5.17 -5.52
CA ALA A 70 -3.49 4.56 -4.40
C ALA A 70 -4.08 3.18 -4.77
N VAL A 71 -3.24 2.27 -5.30
CA VAL A 71 -3.68 0.95 -5.83
C VAL A 71 -3.50 -0.22 -4.85
N GLY A 72 -2.93 0.04 -3.67
CA GLY A 72 -2.55 -0.97 -2.69
C GLY A 72 -1.04 -1.20 -2.65
N ILE A 73 -0.59 -1.95 -1.65
CA ILE A 73 0.82 -2.26 -1.41
C ILE A 73 0.96 -3.78 -1.37
N ARG A 74 1.96 -4.30 -2.07
CA ARG A 74 2.37 -5.70 -1.98
C ARG A 74 3.62 -5.79 -1.11
N PRO A 75 3.60 -6.49 0.03
CA PRO A 75 4.77 -6.64 0.89
C PRO A 75 5.78 -7.61 0.27
N SER A 76 7.06 -7.24 0.27
CA SER A 76 8.18 -8.07 -0.23
C SER A 76 8.48 -9.22 0.73
N THR A 77 7.65 -10.26 0.68
CA THR A 77 7.65 -11.39 1.64
C THR A 77 7.67 -12.74 0.95
N GLU A 78 7.87 -12.76 -0.38
CA GLU A 78 7.87 -13.96 -1.21
C GLU A 78 8.98 -14.96 -0.82
N LEU A 79 10.08 -14.46 -0.28
CA LEU A 79 11.17 -15.30 0.22
C LEU A 79 10.82 -16.04 1.52
N LEU A 80 9.71 -15.67 2.17
CA LEU A 80 9.25 -16.25 3.43
C LEU A 80 8.14 -17.29 3.21
N ASP A 81 7.83 -17.61 1.95
CA ASP A 81 6.84 -18.60 1.56
C ASP A 81 7.14 -19.96 2.19
N GLY A 82 6.15 -20.53 2.89
CA GLY A 82 6.28 -21.80 3.61
C GLY A 82 7.08 -21.72 4.93
N LEU A 83 7.81 -20.63 5.17
CA LEU A 83 8.53 -20.41 6.42
C LEU A 83 7.65 -19.74 7.47
N VAL A 84 6.83 -18.75 7.10
CA VAL A 84 5.98 -18.01 8.05
C VAL A 84 4.52 -17.98 7.59
N ARG A 85 3.61 -17.80 8.55
CA ARG A 85 2.20 -17.51 8.24
C ARG A 85 2.07 -16.09 7.68
N ARG A 86 1.30 -15.96 6.60
CA ARG A 86 0.96 -14.68 5.97
C ARG A 86 -0.55 -14.60 5.79
N ASN A 87 -1.09 -13.39 5.86
CA ASN A 87 -2.49 -13.17 5.53
C ASN A 87 -2.71 -13.19 4.00
N GLU A 88 -3.96 -13.11 3.57
CA GLU A 88 -4.34 -13.11 2.14
C GLU A 88 -3.71 -11.97 1.33
N ALA A 89 -3.34 -10.87 1.99
CA ALA A 89 -2.66 -9.73 1.38
C ALA A 89 -1.13 -9.86 1.38
N GLY A 90 -0.59 -10.99 1.82
CA GLY A 90 0.85 -11.31 1.83
C GLY A 90 1.62 -10.79 3.04
N TYR A 91 0.99 -10.12 4.00
CA TYR A 91 1.70 -9.61 5.17
C TYR A 91 1.95 -10.72 6.19
N VAL A 92 3.16 -10.73 6.78
CA VAL A 92 3.54 -11.71 7.80
C VAL A 92 2.71 -11.51 9.07
N GLU A 93 2.15 -12.60 9.58
CA GLU A 93 1.46 -12.59 10.87
C GLU A 93 2.47 -12.76 12.00
N ALA A 94 2.44 -11.83 12.95
CA ALA A 94 3.32 -11.81 14.10
C ALA A 94 2.64 -11.14 15.29
N ASP A 95 3.08 -11.51 16.49
CA ASP A 95 2.63 -10.87 17.74
C ASP A 95 3.17 -9.45 17.91
N GLU A 96 2.82 -8.77 18.99
CA GLU A 96 3.23 -7.38 19.25
C GLU A 96 4.75 -7.16 19.15
N VAL A 97 5.55 -8.16 19.56
CA VAL A 97 7.01 -8.07 19.53
C VAL A 97 7.65 -8.51 18.22
N GLY A 98 6.84 -8.87 17.22
CA GLY A 98 7.31 -9.27 15.90
C GLY A 98 7.69 -10.74 15.79
N ARG A 99 7.37 -11.58 16.78
CA ARG A 99 7.59 -13.04 16.69
C ARG A 99 6.62 -13.65 15.69
N THR A 100 7.15 -14.43 14.75
CA THR A 100 6.33 -15.15 13.78
C THR A 100 5.94 -16.53 14.31
N ALA A 101 5.13 -17.26 13.54
CA ALA A 101 4.80 -18.66 13.85
C ALA A 101 5.99 -19.62 13.70
N ALA A 102 7.06 -19.21 13.03
CA ALA A 102 8.29 -19.98 12.95
C ALA A 102 9.28 -19.51 14.01
N GLU A 103 9.79 -20.47 14.77
CA GLU A 103 10.71 -20.22 15.86
C GLU A 103 12.02 -19.60 15.35
N GLY A 104 12.52 -18.59 16.07
CA GLY A 104 13.72 -17.82 15.69
C GLY A 104 13.52 -16.84 14.52
N LEU A 105 12.32 -16.77 13.92
CA LEU A 105 12.01 -15.82 12.85
C LEU A 105 11.16 -14.66 13.38
N PHE A 106 11.67 -13.45 13.17
CA PHE A 106 11.05 -12.19 13.56
C PHE A 106 10.80 -11.31 12.35
N VAL A 107 9.77 -10.46 12.42
CA VAL A 107 9.41 -9.52 11.36
C VAL A 107 9.18 -8.12 11.93
N ALA A 108 9.65 -7.12 11.18
CA ALA A 108 9.49 -5.72 11.52
C ALA A 108 9.07 -4.91 10.28
N GLY A 109 8.63 -3.68 10.50
CA GLY A 109 8.33 -2.74 9.42
C GLY A 109 7.08 -3.11 8.63
N ASP A 110 7.00 -2.65 7.38
CA ASP A 110 5.77 -2.78 6.59
C ASP A 110 5.53 -4.20 6.05
N ALA A 111 6.45 -5.14 6.28
CA ALA A 111 6.28 -6.56 5.97
C ALA A 111 5.27 -7.26 6.91
N ARG A 112 5.11 -6.77 8.15
CA ARG A 112 4.17 -7.35 9.11
C ARG A 112 2.74 -6.88 8.89
N LYS A 113 1.78 -7.69 9.34
CA LYS A 113 0.37 -7.32 9.42
C LYS A 113 0.19 -6.19 10.44
N LYS A 114 -0.08 -4.97 9.95
CA LYS A 114 -0.42 -3.81 10.78
C LYS A 114 -1.33 -2.83 10.03
N ARG A 115 -2.03 -1.99 10.80
CA ARG A 115 -2.96 -0.99 10.26
C ARG A 115 -2.23 0.24 9.71
N LEU A 116 -1.28 0.77 10.47
CA LEU A 116 -0.54 1.99 10.10
C LEU A 116 0.83 1.64 9.55
N ARG A 117 1.16 2.19 8.38
CA ARG A 117 2.44 2.00 7.68
C ARG A 117 3.10 3.34 7.50
N GLN A 118 4.07 3.64 8.36
CA GLN A 118 4.79 4.91 8.43
C GLN A 118 6.23 4.64 8.92
N ILE A 119 7.16 5.54 8.59
CA ILE A 119 8.58 5.43 8.99
C ILE A 119 8.69 5.20 10.50
N VAL A 120 8.03 6.02 11.33
CA VAL A 120 8.10 5.91 12.78
C VAL A 120 7.60 4.55 13.30
N THR A 121 6.54 4.00 12.70
CA THR A 121 6.04 2.66 13.09
C THR A 121 7.02 1.57 12.69
N ALA A 122 7.68 1.69 11.54
CA ALA A 122 8.65 0.71 11.09
C ALA A 122 9.94 0.73 11.94
N VAL A 123 10.38 1.92 12.36
CA VAL A 123 11.51 2.08 13.28
C VAL A 123 11.17 1.48 14.65
N ALA A 124 9.98 1.75 15.18
CA ALA A 124 9.53 1.16 16.44
C ALA A 124 9.45 -0.37 16.37
N ASP A 125 8.85 -0.92 15.31
CA ASP A 125 8.82 -2.36 15.06
C ASP A 125 10.24 -2.95 15.04
N GLY A 126 11.20 -2.26 14.39
CA GLY A 126 12.59 -2.72 14.31
C GLY A 126 13.27 -2.79 15.67
N ALA A 127 13.09 -1.77 16.51
CA ALA A 127 13.63 -1.76 17.88
C ALA A 127 13.04 -2.90 18.74
N VAL A 128 11.73 -3.13 18.63
CA VAL A 128 11.07 -4.20 19.39
C VAL A 128 11.51 -5.59 18.89
N ALA A 129 11.53 -5.80 17.57
CA ALA A 129 11.87 -7.09 16.99
C ALA A 129 13.33 -7.50 17.25
N VAL A 130 14.27 -6.55 17.23
CA VAL A 130 15.68 -6.86 17.53
C VAL A 130 15.88 -7.21 19.01
N THR A 131 15.18 -6.53 19.93
CA THR A 131 15.21 -6.90 21.35
C THR A 131 14.64 -8.31 21.56
N ALA A 132 13.50 -8.62 20.93
CA ALA A 132 12.90 -9.94 21.04
C ALA A 132 13.78 -11.06 20.44
N ALA A 133 14.51 -10.76 19.37
CA ALA A 133 15.49 -11.68 18.78
C ALA A 133 16.71 -11.88 19.70
N ASP A 134 17.19 -10.83 20.36
CA ASP A 134 18.31 -10.92 21.31
C ASP A 134 17.94 -11.75 22.54
N ASP A 135 16.73 -11.56 23.06
CA ASP A 135 16.17 -12.36 24.15
C ASP A 135 16.12 -13.84 23.75
N TYR A 136 15.57 -14.14 22.56
CA TYR A 136 15.50 -15.49 22.02
C TYR A 136 16.89 -16.16 21.91
N LEU A 137 17.89 -15.44 21.40
CA LEU A 137 19.26 -15.97 21.31
C LEU A 137 19.85 -16.27 22.69
N THR A 138 19.60 -15.39 23.66
CA THR A 138 20.10 -15.52 25.03
C THR A 138 19.45 -16.69 25.76
N GLU A 139 18.12 -16.80 25.71
CA GLU A 139 17.34 -17.87 26.35
C GLU A 139 17.65 -19.26 25.78
N ASN A 140 18.02 -19.33 24.49
CA ASN A 140 18.36 -20.59 23.81
C ASN A 140 19.87 -20.89 23.78
N HIS A 141 20.70 -20.08 24.44
CA HIS A 141 22.17 -20.24 24.45
C HIS A 141 22.79 -20.27 23.04
N LEU A 142 22.26 -19.46 22.11
CA LEU A 142 22.72 -19.33 20.73
C LEU A 142 23.62 -18.10 20.49
N ARG A 143 24.06 -17.46 21.58
CA ARG A 143 24.89 -16.26 21.58
C ARG A 143 26.37 -16.58 21.63
#